data_AF-A0A3A4K263-F1
#
_entry.id   AF-A0A3A4K263-F1
#
_cell.length_a   1.000
_cell.length_b   1.000
_cell.length_c   1.000
_cell.angle_alpha   90.00
_cell.angle_beta   90.00
_cell.angle_gamma   90.00
#
_symmetry.space_group_name_H-M   'P 1'
#
loop_
_entity.id
_entity.type
_entity.pdbx_description
1 polymer ?
#
loop_
_entity_poly.entity_id
_entity_poly.type
_entity_poly.pdbx_seq_one_letter_code
_entity_poly.pdbx_strand_id
1 'polypeptide(L)'
;MSHRVSFHVLVALLLSFGAAALPAPAFAQSQIAVVQDLYNNVLQFPKSGAPTMMNAAKGFYASGNPDDFDFLFVFLQGQGTFNDEGYLPSAYPIQKAPAGTGAPNPANSPADYGSGGKLKLVGDMYLIANYTSEPNDKYNYLVTFPASIPSPFSQVGMVARAMMRYWGAYLKLPGGNANGLIGGNGFWSFFLNTGSTAGVSVLGGHYFKKLGVEDFNMYSPTRILSQLDLYLMGVLPADEVEDTFYLINVEMDPPHQPSDFPDGEGGYVADGTKVPVTIEEIVQANGARAAASQTEFRCAFVLVIPANTDPQPTDLSKLEALRRRIQSWVNEQTDNEISLDCRLDQTPPDGDGTDGDVPGCAPGERRCNGKWVEECDANNNWDFLQDCGELLCIEDECVDPTQVDGDDAGPDCLPGQTRCDDDVVQRCDNEMWVDFQNCVPLDRVCQNSQCVDAPIGDGDTPADGDETVDGDGPAAECLTADDCPANNRCGSGQCIPCPVGTTLQGNVCFEGQQEENGGGGCQAAGAFSGALFLLAALGFAIRRRR
;
A
#
# COMPACT_ATOMS: atom_id res chain seq x y z
N MET A 1 46.16 -32.75 -50.04
CA MET A 1 45.27 -33.67 -49.29
C MET A 1 44.87 -32.97 -48.00
N SER A 2 43.66 -32.42 -47.93
CA SER A 2 43.07 -32.06 -46.64
C SER A 2 41.56 -32.09 -46.78
N HIS A 3 40.95 -32.85 -45.87
CA HIS A 3 39.56 -33.23 -45.80
C HIS A 3 38.66 -32.05 -45.40
N ARG A 4 37.48 -31.94 -46.02
CA ARG A 4 36.36 -31.16 -45.50
C ARG A 4 35.42 -32.09 -44.76
N VAL A 5 35.15 -31.78 -43.50
CA VAL A 5 34.14 -32.43 -42.65
C VAL A 5 32.99 -31.44 -42.51
N SER A 6 31.80 -31.83 -42.95
CA SER A 6 30.55 -31.10 -42.77
C SER A 6 29.89 -31.57 -41.48
N PHE A 7 29.56 -30.64 -40.59
CA PHE A 7 28.70 -30.88 -39.42
C PHE A 7 27.34 -30.22 -39.66
N HIS A 8 26.27 -31.01 -39.58
CA HIS A 8 24.89 -30.53 -39.57
C HIS A 8 24.56 -29.98 -38.19
N VAL A 9 23.93 -28.80 -38.13
CA VAL A 9 23.27 -28.29 -36.92
C VAL A 9 21.84 -27.94 -37.29
N LEU A 10 20.93 -28.67 -36.66
CA LEU A 10 19.48 -28.44 -36.60
C LEU A 10 19.21 -27.02 -36.08
N VAL A 11 18.38 -26.24 -36.77
CA VAL A 11 17.79 -25.02 -36.22
C VAL A 11 16.29 -25.25 -36.10
N ALA A 12 15.81 -25.28 -34.86
CA ALA A 12 14.41 -25.24 -34.52
C ALA A 12 13.85 -23.84 -34.81
N LEU A 13 12.84 -23.75 -35.66
CA LEU A 13 12.10 -22.52 -35.90
C LEU A 13 11.11 -22.30 -34.73
N LEU A 14 11.38 -21.31 -33.90
CA LEU A 14 10.41 -20.73 -32.96
C LEU A 14 9.70 -19.58 -33.68
N LEU A 15 8.50 -19.83 -34.19
CA LEU A 15 7.59 -18.81 -34.67
C LEU A 15 7.07 -18.01 -33.47
N SER A 16 7.54 -16.77 -33.32
CA SER A 16 6.98 -15.79 -32.39
C SER A 16 5.86 -15.03 -33.08
N PHE A 17 4.63 -15.24 -32.61
CA PHE A 17 3.49 -14.40 -32.95
C PHE A 17 3.78 -12.98 -32.48
N GLY A 18 3.72 -12.01 -33.40
CA GLY A 18 3.76 -10.59 -33.06
C GLY A 18 2.51 -10.24 -32.25
N ALA A 19 2.65 -10.15 -30.93
CA ALA A 19 1.67 -9.54 -30.06
C ALA A 19 1.59 -8.06 -30.42
N ALA A 20 0.49 -7.64 -31.04
CA ALA A 20 0.10 -6.24 -31.02
C ALA A 20 0.00 -5.84 -29.54
N ALA A 21 0.79 -4.86 -29.13
CA ALA A 21 0.68 -4.28 -27.80
C ALA A 21 -0.74 -3.74 -27.65
N LEU A 22 -1.57 -4.47 -26.89
CA LEU A 22 -2.83 -3.93 -26.41
C LEU A 22 -2.52 -2.61 -25.70
N PRO A 23 -3.35 -1.57 -25.87
CA PRO A 23 -3.22 -0.39 -25.03
C PRO A 23 -3.20 -0.87 -23.58
N ALA A 24 -2.19 -0.44 -22.82
CA ALA A 24 -2.19 -0.66 -21.38
C ALA A 24 -3.56 -0.23 -20.86
N PRO A 25 -4.24 -1.05 -20.03
CA PRO A 25 -5.49 -0.62 -19.44
C PRO A 25 -5.24 0.76 -18.84
N ALA A 26 -6.05 1.74 -19.23
CA ALA A 26 -6.06 3.02 -18.55
C ALA A 26 -6.39 2.69 -17.10
N PHE A 27 -5.38 2.66 -16.24
CA PHE A 27 -5.62 2.66 -14.81
C PHE A 27 -6.44 3.92 -14.58
N ALA A 28 -7.72 3.75 -14.22
CA ALA A 28 -8.48 4.81 -13.57
C ALA A 28 -7.52 5.46 -12.56
N GLN A 29 -7.42 6.79 -12.61
CA GLN A 29 -6.40 7.51 -11.85
C GLN A 29 -6.39 6.98 -10.42
N SER A 30 -5.29 6.33 -10.06
CA SER A 30 -5.14 5.73 -8.74
C SER A 30 -5.42 6.81 -7.69
N GLN A 31 -6.38 6.56 -6.79
CA GLN A 31 -6.67 7.42 -5.63
C GLN A 31 -5.58 7.32 -4.55
N ILE A 32 -4.43 6.72 -4.90
CA ILE A 32 -3.19 6.66 -4.13
C ILE A 32 -2.18 7.59 -4.77
N ALA A 33 -1.62 8.51 -3.99
CA ALA A 33 -0.60 9.42 -4.45
C ALA A 33 0.75 8.71 -4.47
N VAL A 34 1.51 8.88 -5.54
CA VAL A 34 2.84 8.27 -5.69
C VAL A 34 3.89 9.37 -5.65
N VAL A 35 4.88 9.22 -4.77
CA VAL A 35 5.99 10.15 -4.59
C VAL A 35 7.30 9.42 -4.86
N GLN A 36 8.10 9.89 -5.80
CA GLN A 36 9.44 9.35 -6.03
C GLN A 36 10.44 9.96 -5.05
N ASP A 37 11.24 9.13 -4.39
CA ASP A 37 12.32 9.57 -3.50
C ASP A 37 13.59 9.95 -4.29
N LEU A 38 13.50 11.07 -5.04
CA LEU A 38 14.54 11.54 -5.95
C LEU A 38 15.90 11.81 -5.30
N TYR A 39 15.92 12.10 -4.00
CA TYR A 39 17.12 12.47 -3.25
C TYR A 39 17.51 11.43 -2.20
N ASN A 40 16.86 10.26 -2.20
CA ASN A 40 17.07 9.19 -1.23
C ASN A 40 16.98 9.70 0.23
N ASN A 41 16.08 10.64 0.51
CA ASN A 41 15.95 11.30 1.80
C ASN A 41 14.69 10.84 2.57
N VAL A 42 13.97 9.86 2.02
CA VAL A 42 12.85 9.18 2.66
C VAL A 42 13.18 7.70 2.87
N LEU A 43 13.41 6.95 1.80
CA LEU A 43 13.62 5.50 1.79
C LEU A 43 14.97 5.08 2.37
N GLN A 44 15.98 5.95 2.36
CA GLN A 44 17.26 5.68 3.05
C GLN A 44 17.11 5.63 4.57
N PHE A 45 16.12 6.35 5.10
CA PHE A 45 15.93 6.50 6.54
C PHE A 45 14.47 6.25 6.92
N PRO A 46 13.96 5.01 6.72
CA PRO A 46 12.55 4.71 6.89
C PRO A 46 12.08 4.87 8.35
N LYS A 47 13.02 4.92 9.32
CA LYS A 47 12.78 5.20 10.75
C LYS A 47 13.14 6.61 11.23
N SER A 48 13.60 7.54 10.38
CA SER A 48 14.10 8.84 10.91
C SER A 48 13.01 9.75 11.48
N GLY A 49 11.74 9.35 11.36
CA GLY A 49 10.60 9.97 11.99
C GLY A 49 10.16 11.25 11.27
N ALA A 50 9.93 12.32 12.02
CA ALA A 50 9.35 13.55 11.49
C ALA A 50 10.06 14.11 10.23
N PRO A 51 11.41 14.12 10.10
CA PRO A 51 12.08 14.58 8.88
C PRO A 51 11.78 13.75 7.63
N THR A 52 11.74 12.42 7.72
CA THR A 52 11.34 11.53 6.61
C THR A 52 9.94 11.87 6.14
N MET A 53 8.99 11.98 7.09
CA MET A 53 7.59 12.28 6.79
C MET A 53 7.40 13.69 6.22
N MET A 54 8.23 14.64 6.65
CA MET A 54 8.25 16.00 6.11
C MET A 54 8.67 16.03 4.64
N ASN A 55 9.66 15.23 4.25
CA ASN A 55 10.09 15.13 2.86
C ASN A 55 9.03 14.42 1.99
N ALA A 56 8.40 13.36 2.51
CA ALA A 56 7.31 12.69 1.82
C ALA A 56 6.11 13.62 1.57
N ALA A 57 5.68 14.38 2.59
CA ALA A 57 4.59 15.36 2.46
C ALA A 57 4.94 16.49 1.47
N LYS A 58 6.18 16.99 1.49
CA LYS A 58 6.64 17.97 0.49
C LYS A 58 6.57 17.41 -0.92
N GLY A 59 6.98 16.16 -1.11
CA GLY A 59 6.85 15.46 -2.39
C GLY A 59 5.40 15.37 -2.85
N PHE A 60 4.49 15.02 -1.94
CA PHE A 60 3.05 14.96 -2.22
C PHE A 60 2.49 16.30 -2.74
N TYR A 61 2.76 17.41 -2.06
CA TYR A 61 2.27 18.73 -2.49
C TYR A 61 3.02 19.25 -3.73
N ALA A 62 4.31 18.95 -3.88
CA ALA A 62 5.08 19.32 -5.07
C ALA A 62 4.60 18.60 -6.35
N SER A 63 3.96 17.44 -6.21
CA SER A 63 3.30 16.72 -7.32
C SER A 63 1.98 17.35 -7.77
N GLY A 64 1.57 18.48 -7.18
CA GLY A 64 0.38 19.23 -7.60
C GLY A 64 -0.91 18.82 -6.90
N ASN A 65 -0.85 17.97 -5.88
CA ASN A 65 -2.02 17.64 -5.06
C ASN A 65 -2.52 18.88 -4.30
N PRO A 66 -3.84 19.04 -4.13
CA PRO A 66 -4.42 20.19 -3.43
C PRO A 66 -4.06 20.22 -1.94
N ASP A 67 -4.10 21.42 -1.35
CA ASP A 67 -3.91 21.61 0.09
C ASP A 67 -5.26 21.64 0.83
N ASP A 68 -5.92 20.48 0.85
CA ASP A 68 -7.24 20.28 1.46
C ASP A 68 -7.34 18.99 2.27
N PHE A 69 -6.21 18.32 2.52
CA PHE A 69 -6.13 17.12 3.35
C PHE A 69 -5.82 17.43 4.81
N ASP A 70 -6.56 16.82 5.73
CA ASP A 70 -6.29 16.87 7.17
C ASP A 70 -5.21 15.85 7.58
N PHE A 71 -5.14 14.71 6.88
CA PHE A 71 -4.21 13.62 7.19
C PHE A 71 -3.48 13.10 5.95
N LEU A 72 -2.17 12.84 6.07
CA LEU A 72 -1.41 12.07 5.09
C LEU A 72 -0.94 10.77 5.73
N PHE A 73 -1.25 9.62 5.14
CA PHE A 73 -0.74 8.32 5.56
C PHE A 73 0.31 7.84 4.56
N VAL A 74 1.57 7.84 4.99
CA VAL A 74 2.74 7.61 4.13
C VAL A 74 3.25 6.19 4.27
N PHE A 75 3.27 5.46 3.17
CA PHE A 75 3.77 4.09 3.03
C PHE A 75 5.04 4.09 2.19
N LEU A 76 5.96 3.19 2.52
CA LEU A 76 7.30 3.14 1.94
C LEU A 76 7.48 1.86 1.12
N GLN A 77 7.81 2.00 -0.16
CA GLN A 77 8.26 0.90 -1.00
C GLN A 77 9.78 0.76 -0.89
N GLY A 78 10.20 0.01 0.12
CA GLY A 78 11.62 -0.18 0.41
C GLY A 78 11.90 -1.53 1.04
N GLN A 79 13.15 -1.71 1.45
CA GLN A 79 13.56 -2.83 2.28
C GLN A 79 13.85 -2.30 3.68
N GLY A 80 13.36 -3.00 4.70
CA GLY A 80 13.77 -2.74 6.07
C GLY A 80 15.25 -3.05 6.25
N THR A 81 15.90 -2.35 7.15
CA THR A 81 17.21 -2.66 7.68
C THR A 81 17.06 -3.55 8.92
N PHE A 82 18.12 -4.27 9.33
CA PHE A 82 18.08 -5.09 10.56
C PHE A 82 17.81 -4.27 11.84
N ASN A 83 18.12 -2.97 11.83
CA ASN A 83 17.76 -2.07 12.93
C ASN A 83 16.27 -1.70 12.92
N ASP A 84 15.54 -2.17 11.91
CA ASP A 84 14.15 -1.84 11.72
C ASP A 84 13.17 -2.72 12.50
N GLU A 85 13.68 -3.74 13.19
CA GLU A 85 12.94 -4.60 14.12
C GLU A 85 12.11 -3.79 15.15
N GLY A 86 10.92 -4.27 15.48
CA GLY A 86 9.87 -3.62 16.26
C GLY A 86 9.18 -2.34 15.72
N TYR A 87 9.43 -1.83 14.49
CA TYR A 87 8.77 -0.59 14.05
C TYR A 87 7.25 -0.70 13.87
N LEU A 88 6.52 0.12 14.61
CA LEU A 88 5.09 0.21 14.45
C LEU A 88 4.72 1.53 13.79
N PRO A 89 3.71 1.52 12.90
CA PRO A 89 3.12 2.73 12.37
C PRO A 89 2.88 3.77 13.47
N SER A 90 3.29 4.99 13.19
CA SER A 90 3.21 6.13 14.11
C SER A 90 2.70 7.35 13.38
N ALA A 91 2.58 8.48 14.06
CA ALA A 91 2.22 9.72 13.43
C ALA A 91 2.68 10.96 14.19
N TYR A 92 2.78 12.04 13.44
CA TYR A 92 3.27 13.33 13.91
C TYR A 92 2.15 14.36 13.75
N PRO A 93 1.49 14.77 14.85
CA PRO A 93 0.63 15.94 14.85
C PRO A 93 1.45 17.19 14.53
N ILE A 94 1.05 17.94 13.52
CA ILE A 94 1.72 19.18 13.05
C ILE A 94 0.79 20.40 13.12
N GLN A 95 -0.49 20.18 13.38
CA GLN A 95 -1.42 21.20 13.83
C GLN A 95 -1.83 20.93 15.27
N LYS A 96 -2.15 22.00 16.00
CA LYS A 96 -2.61 21.88 17.39
C LYS A 96 -3.97 21.18 17.42
N ALA A 97 -4.07 20.12 18.22
CA ALA A 97 -5.33 19.44 18.48
C ALA A 97 -6.35 20.34 19.22
N PRO A 98 -7.66 20.03 19.14
CA PRO A 98 -8.68 20.74 19.89
C PRO A 98 -8.40 20.82 21.39
N ALA A 99 -8.91 21.85 22.06
CA ALA A 99 -8.82 21.98 23.51
C ALA A 99 -9.46 20.77 24.22
N GLY A 100 -8.95 20.42 25.41
CA GLY A 100 -9.38 19.23 26.16
C GLY A 100 -8.54 17.97 25.88
N THR A 101 -7.66 17.98 24.88
CA THR A 101 -6.79 16.83 24.53
C THR A 101 -5.43 16.82 25.27
N GLY A 102 -5.11 17.88 26.01
CA GLY A 102 -3.79 18.06 26.64
C GLY A 102 -2.64 18.36 25.66
N ALA A 103 -2.92 18.41 24.34
CA ALA A 103 -1.92 18.58 23.30
C ALA A 103 -1.20 19.93 23.38
N PRO A 104 0.15 19.94 23.32
CA PRO A 104 0.91 21.17 23.21
C PRO A 104 0.78 21.75 21.79
N ASN A 105 1.31 22.96 21.59
CA ASN A 105 1.58 23.41 20.22
C ASN A 105 2.65 22.49 19.62
N PRO A 106 2.43 21.94 18.41
CA PRO A 106 3.43 21.11 17.75
C PRO A 106 4.75 21.85 17.51
N ALA A 107 5.85 21.09 17.49
CA ALA A 107 7.18 21.63 17.22
C ALA A 107 7.35 22.08 15.76
N ASN A 108 6.60 21.45 14.85
CA ASN A 108 6.57 21.78 13.43
C ASN A 108 5.19 22.28 13.04
N SER A 109 5.13 23.07 11.98
CA SER A 109 3.91 23.62 11.40
C SER A 109 3.55 22.91 10.09
N PRO A 110 2.31 23.06 9.59
CA PRO A 110 1.93 22.53 8.28
C PRO A 110 2.84 23.03 7.14
N ALA A 111 3.34 24.27 7.23
CA ALA A 111 4.25 24.85 6.25
C ALA A 111 5.59 24.11 6.17
N ASP A 112 6.08 23.56 7.29
CA ASP A 112 7.30 22.75 7.29
C ASP A 112 7.14 21.47 6.46
N TYR A 113 5.89 21.01 6.25
CA TYR A 113 5.52 19.83 5.47
C TYR A 113 5.04 20.16 4.05
N GLY A 114 5.05 21.43 3.65
CA GLY A 114 4.59 21.89 2.33
C GLY A 114 3.10 22.21 2.24
N SER A 115 2.33 22.04 3.33
CA SER A 115 0.92 22.43 3.40
C SER A 115 0.78 23.93 3.65
N GLY A 116 -0.22 24.56 3.05
CA GLY A 116 -0.64 25.95 3.29
C GLY A 116 -1.44 26.15 4.58
N GLY A 117 -1.68 25.10 5.37
CA GLY A 117 -2.22 25.21 6.73
C GLY A 117 -3.32 24.21 7.09
N LYS A 118 -3.77 23.38 6.16
CA LYS A 118 -4.85 22.40 6.39
C LYS A 118 -4.37 21.14 7.11
N LEU A 119 -3.17 20.69 6.79
CA LEU A 119 -2.63 19.42 7.28
C LEU A 119 -2.50 19.39 8.81
N LYS A 120 -3.13 18.39 9.44
CA LYS A 120 -3.15 18.20 10.89
C LYS A 120 -2.11 17.22 11.37
N LEU A 121 -1.91 16.14 10.63
CA LEU A 121 -1.05 15.03 11.03
C LEU A 121 -0.52 14.27 9.81
N VAL A 122 0.74 13.82 9.91
CA VAL A 122 1.35 12.90 8.94
C VAL A 122 1.65 11.58 9.65
N GLY A 123 1.02 10.51 9.18
CA GLY A 123 1.22 9.14 9.61
C GLY A 123 2.37 8.49 8.86
N ASP A 124 3.29 7.89 9.61
CA ASP A 124 4.34 7.03 9.10
C ASP A 124 3.87 5.58 9.18
N MET A 125 3.37 5.07 8.06
CA MET A 125 2.81 3.72 7.94
C MET A 125 3.88 2.68 7.61
N TYR A 126 5.15 3.11 7.55
CA TYR A 126 6.28 2.24 7.31
C TYR A 126 6.17 1.47 5.99
N LEU A 127 6.74 0.26 5.93
CA LEU A 127 6.87 -0.52 4.69
C LEU A 127 5.53 -1.08 4.22
N ILE A 128 5.20 -0.88 2.94
CA ILE A 128 4.04 -1.50 2.30
C ILE A 128 4.10 -3.04 2.29
N ALA A 129 5.31 -3.61 2.39
CA ALA A 129 5.53 -5.05 2.53
C ALA A 129 4.93 -5.65 3.81
N ASN A 130 4.64 -4.84 4.83
CA ASN A 130 4.02 -5.26 6.09
C ASN A 130 2.48 -5.38 5.99
N TYR A 131 1.91 -5.02 4.84
CA TYR A 131 0.47 -5.02 4.58
C TYR A 131 0.12 -6.12 3.57
N THR A 132 -0.98 -6.83 3.84
CA THR A 132 -1.57 -7.84 2.93
C THR A 132 -2.62 -7.17 2.04
N SER A 133 -3.26 -7.94 1.16
CA SER A 133 -4.41 -7.45 0.38
C SER A 133 -5.67 -7.25 1.23
N GLU A 134 -5.72 -7.83 2.43
CA GLU A 134 -6.90 -7.84 3.29
C GLU A 134 -6.75 -6.81 4.43
N PRO A 135 -7.46 -5.66 4.38
CA PRO A 135 -7.29 -4.59 5.37
C PRO A 135 -7.65 -4.96 6.83
N ASN A 136 -8.46 -6.01 7.00
CA ASN A 136 -8.87 -6.52 8.31
C ASN A 136 -7.89 -7.55 8.88
N ASP A 137 -6.95 -8.07 8.08
CA ASP A 137 -5.91 -8.95 8.57
C ASP A 137 -5.03 -8.24 9.59
N LYS A 138 -4.38 -9.03 10.45
CA LYS A 138 -3.38 -8.53 11.37
C LYS A 138 -2.25 -7.83 10.61
N TYR A 139 -1.78 -6.71 11.16
CA TYR A 139 -0.59 -6.04 10.66
C TYR A 139 0.63 -6.97 10.83
N ASN A 140 1.34 -7.24 9.74
CA ASN A 140 2.48 -8.13 9.75
C ASN A 140 3.74 -7.37 10.12
N TYR A 141 4.22 -7.58 11.34
CA TYR A 141 5.49 -7.05 11.75
C TYR A 141 6.61 -8.01 11.28
N LEU A 142 7.34 -7.67 10.21
CA LEU A 142 8.48 -8.45 9.73
C LEU A 142 9.63 -8.39 10.77
N VAL A 143 9.67 -9.33 11.73
CA VAL A 143 10.85 -9.58 12.56
C VAL A 143 11.73 -10.64 11.88
N THR A 144 13.04 -10.40 11.81
CA THR A 144 13.99 -11.42 11.39
C THR A 144 14.33 -12.29 12.61
N PHE A 145 13.65 -13.45 12.75
CA PHE A 145 13.89 -14.58 13.70
C PHE A 145 13.45 -14.45 15.18
N PRO A 146 12.95 -15.55 15.81
CA PRO A 146 12.11 -16.62 15.28
C PRO A 146 10.76 -16.63 16.01
N ALA A 147 9.92 -15.63 15.77
CA ALA A 147 8.47 -15.72 15.85
C ALA A 147 7.90 -14.41 15.31
N SER A 148 7.17 -14.46 14.21
CA SER A 148 6.24 -13.41 13.83
C SER A 148 5.16 -13.37 14.90
N ILE A 149 5.31 -12.51 15.91
CA ILE A 149 4.23 -12.25 16.86
C ILE A 149 3.19 -11.43 16.08
N PRO A 150 1.98 -11.95 15.81
CA PRO A 150 0.97 -11.21 15.10
C PRO A 150 0.63 -9.94 15.88
N SER A 151 0.62 -8.79 15.21
CA SER A 151 0.16 -7.55 15.83
C SER A 151 -1.27 -7.75 16.38
N PRO A 152 -1.62 -7.21 17.56
CA PRO A 152 -3.00 -7.18 18.03
C PRO A 152 -3.94 -6.47 17.07
N PHE A 153 -3.38 -5.58 16.25
CA PHE A 153 -4.12 -4.66 15.41
C PHE A 153 -4.28 -5.22 14.01
N SER A 154 -5.46 -5.00 13.42
CA SER A 154 -5.62 -5.10 11.98
C SER A 154 -4.84 -3.99 11.26
N GLN A 155 -4.65 -4.15 9.95
CA GLN A 155 -4.01 -3.13 9.12
C GLN A 155 -4.80 -1.81 9.12
N VAL A 156 -6.13 -1.87 9.02
CA VAL A 156 -6.99 -0.67 9.21
C VAL A 156 -6.86 -0.09 10.62
N GLY A 157 -6.78 -0.95 11.64
CA GLY A 157 -6.57 -0.53 13.03
C GLY A 157 -5.25 0.21 13.23
N MET A 158 -4.20 -0.10 12.45
CA MET A 158 -2.94 0.64 12.46
C MET A 158 -3.09 2.05 11.90
N VAL A 159 -3.83 2.22 10.81
CA VAL A 159 -4.12 3.55 10.24
C VAL A 159 -4.95 4.38 11.24
N ALA A 160 -6.00 3.79 11.81
CA ALA A 160 -6.82 4.43 12.84
C ALA A 160 -6.01 4.81 14.09
N ARG A 161 -5.12 3.92 14.56
CA ARG A 161 -4.21 4.18 15.67
C ARG A 161 -3.31 5.38 15.39
N ALA A 162 -2.78 5.50 14.18
CA ALA A 162 -1.94 6.62 13.79
C ALA A 162 -2.74 7.93 13.70
N MET A 163 -3.94 7.90 13.11
CA MET A 163 -4.88 9.01 13.06
C MET A 163 -5.20 9.53 14.47
N MET A 164 -5.52 8.60 15.39
CA MET A 164 -5.92 8.94 16.76
C MET A 164 -4.85 9.64 17.60
N ARG A 165 -3.57 9.61 17.17
CA ARG A 165 -2.52 10.38 17.83
C ARG A 165 -2.77 11.89 17.78
N TYR A 166 -3.57 12.38 16.81
CA TYR A 166 -3.97 13.78 16.79
C TYR A 166 -4.72 14.17 18.06
N TRP A 167 -5.59 13.32 18.59
CA TRP A 167 -6.40 13.62 19.78
C TRP A 167 -5.84 13.03 21.09
N GLY A 168 -5.31 11.81 21.07
CA GLY A 168 -5.06 11.04 22.29
C GLY A 168 -3.63 11.08 22.83
N ALA A 169 -2.66 11.66 22.11
CA ALA A 169 -1.24 11.43 22.43
C ALA A 169 -0.69 12.16 23.67
N TYR A 170 -1.46 13.06 24.28
CA TYR A 170 -0.95 13.99 25.29
C TYR A 170 -1.85 14.15 26.51
N LEU A 171 -2.82 13.25 26.70
CA LEU A 171 -3.79 13.35 27.77
C LEU A 171 -3.11 13.27 29.15
N LYS A 172 -3.58 14.10 30.09
CA LYS A 172 -3.00 14.20 31.45
C LYS A 172 -4.02 13.87 32.52
N LEU A 173 -3.53 13.42 33.67
CA LEU A 173 -4.27 13.40 34.94
C LEU A 173 -3.77 14.52 35.87
N PRO A 174 -4.57 14.91 36.88
CA PRO A 174 -4.12 15.82 37.93
C PRO A 174 -2.80 15.33 38.55
N GLY A 175 -1.87 16.26 38.79
CA GLY A 175 -0.54 15.92 39.34
C GLY A 175 0.47 15.36 38.31
N GLY A 176 0.09 15.19 37.04
CA GLY A 176 1.03 14.84 35.97
C GLY A 176 1.50 13.39 36.01
N ASN A 177 0.63 12.45 36.38
CA ASN A 177 0.86 10.99 36.32
C ASN A 177 1.10 10.53 34.86
N ALA A 178 2.31 10.79 34.36
CA ALA A 178 2.67 10.66 32.96
C ALA A 178 2.44 9.24 32.42
N ASN A 179 2.67 8.22 33.25
CA ASN A 179 2.58 6.80 32.86
C ASN A 179 1.24 6.12 33.24
N GLY A 180 0.31 6.86 33.85
CA GLY A 180 -1.00 6.32 34.20
C GLY A 180 -1.89 6.13 32.97
N LEU A 181 -2.00 7.18 32.15
CA LEU A 181 -2.76 7.15 30.91
C LEU A 181 -1.90 6.89 29.68
N ILE A 182 -0.76 7.58 29.57
CA ILE A 182 0.08 7.54 28.37
C ILE A 182 1.29 6.65 28.63
N GLY A 183 1.48 5.63 27.81
CA GLY A 183 2.65 4.77 27.80
C GLY A 183 3.74 5.28 26.86
N GLY A 184 4.31 4.36 26.11
CA GLY A 184 5.40 4.60 25.18
C GLY A 184 4.90 5.35 23.94
N ASN A 185 5.70 6.30 23.47
CA ASN A 185 5.48 7.02 22.23
C ASN A 185 4.16 7.82 22.14
N GLY A 186 3.45 8.12 23.22
CA GLY A 186 2.17 8.85 23.14
C GLY A 186 0.97 7.97 22.79
N PHE A 187 1.03 6.70 23.17
CA PHE A 187 -0.09 5.76 23.10
C PHE A 187 -0.64 5.46 24.49
N TRP A 188 -1.80 4.83 24.59
CA TRP A 188 -2.32 4.41 25.89
C TRP A 188 -1.35 3.45 26.58
N SER A 189 -1.19 3.67 27.89
CA SER A 189 -0.38 2.82 28.76
C SER A 189 -0.83 1.38 28.67
N PHE A 190 0.12 0.45 28.68
CA PHE A 190 -0.17 -0.98 28.73
C PHE A 190 -1.13 -1.32 29.88
N PHE A 191 -0.97 -0.66 31.04
CA PHE A 191 -1.80 -0.93 32.21
C PHE A 191 -3.09 -0.11 32.28
N LEU A 192 -3.42 0.64 31.22
CA LEU A 192 -4.69 1.36 31.14
C LEU A 192 -5.81 0.41 30.71
N ASN A 193 -6.91 0.41 31.45
CA ASN A 193 -8.14 -0.18 30.99
C ASN A 193 -8.79 0.76 29.96
N THR A 194 -8.92 0.30 28.71
CA THR A 194 -9.48 1.08 27.60
C THR A 194 -10.69 0.40 26.98
N GLY A 195 -11.17 -0.69 27.57
CA GLY A 195 -12.10 -1.56 26.88
C GLY A 195 -13.07 -2.30 27.76
N SER A 196 -13.93 -3.01 27.06
CA SER A 196 -14.92 -3.93 27.59
C SER A 196 -14.89 -5.22 26.77
N THR A 197 -15.89 -6.07 26.93
CA THR A 197 -16.06 -7.24 26.06
C THR A 197 -16.31 -6.87 24.60
N ALA A 198 -16.73 -5.64 24.31
CA ALA A 198 -16.97 -5.16 22.94
C ALA A 198 -15.67 -4.82 22.17
N GLY A 199 -14.60 -4.46 22.89
CA GLY A 199 -13.33 -4.10 22.28
C GLY A 199 -12.45 -3.25 23.18
N VAL A 200 -11.24 -2.98 22.72
CA VAL A 200 -10.23 -2.14 23.39
C VAL A 200 -9.72 -1.07 22.43
N SER A 201 -9.27 0.07 22.96
CA SER A 201 -8.84 1.20 22.13
C SER A 201 -7.75 0.83 21.10
N VAL A 202 -7.86 1.39 19.89
CA VAL A 202 -6.80 1.41 18.86
C VAL A 202 -5.54 2.15 19.32
N LEU A 203 -5.65 3.10 20.26
CA LEU A 203 -4.49 3.77 20.85
C LEU A 203 -3.75 2.90 21.88
N GLY A 204 -4.30 1.76 22.30
CA GLY A 204 -3.62 0.78 23.16
C GLY A 204 -4.42 0.44 24.42
N GLY A 205 -3.70 0.02 25.47
CA GLY A 205 -4.32 -0.53 26.68
C GLY A 205 -4.99 -1.89 26.46
N HIS A 206 -5.68 -2.35 27.49
CA HIS A 206 -6.33 -3.66 27.55
C HIS A 206 -7.69 -3.60 28.26
N TYR A 207 -8.41 -4.72 28.28
CA TYR A 207 -9.58 -4.92 29.12
C TYR A 207 -9.18 -5.76 30.33
N PHE A 208 -9.23 -5.18 31.53
CA PHE A 208 -8.90 -5.86 32.78
C PHE A 208 -10.18 -6.29 33.51
N LYS A 209 -10.46 -7.59 33.52
CA LYS A 209 -11.58 -8.17 34.27
C LYS A 209 -11.11 -8.61 35.65
N LYS A 210 -11.72 -8.06 36.69
CA LYS A 210 -11.41 -8.40 38.08
C LYS A 210 -11.69 -9.88 38.38
N LEU A 211 -10.73 -10.56 39.01
CA LEU A 211 -10.84 -11.92 39.52
C LEU A 211 -10.87 -11.97 41.06
N GLY A 212 -9.98 -11.19 41.69
CA GLY A 212 -9.77 -11.12 43.14
C GLY A 212 -9.85 -9.68 43.65
N VAL A 213 -9.24 -9.35 44.79
CA VAL A 213 -9.20 -7.95 45.26
C VAL A 213 -8.22 -7.13 44.41
N GLU A 214 -7.03 -7.69 44.13
CA GLU A 214 -5.94 -7.09 43.34
C GLU A 214 -5.58 -7.90 42.08
N ASP A 215 -6.19 -9.07 41.87
CA ASP A 215 -5.98 -9.90 40.67
C ASP A 215 -6.93 -9.54 39.53
N PHE A 216 -6.37 -9.37 38.32
CA PHE A 216 -7.09 -9.06 37.09
C PHE A 216 -6.69 -10.00 35.95
N ASN A 217 -7.67 -10.56 35.25
CA ASN A 217 -7.45 -11.16 33.94
C ASN A 217 -7.38 -10.07 32.88
N MET A 218 -6.29 -10.06 32.11
CA MET A 218 -6.11 -9.18 30.98
C MET A 218 -6.65 -9.80 29.70
N TYR A 219 -7.45 -9.04 28.95
CA TYR A 219 -7.94 -9.42 27.63
C TYR A 219 -7.57 -8.35 26.60
N SER A 220 -7.30 -8.79 25.37
CA SER A 220 -7.10 -7.90 24.22
C SER A 220 -8.08 -8.29 23.10
N PRO A 221 -9.39 -7.99 23.24
CA PRO A 221 -10.36 -8.22 22.18
C PRO A 221 -10.08 -7.33 20.96
N THR A 222 -11.03 -7.28 20.02
CA THR A 222 -10.95 -6.43 18.81
C THR A 222 -10.62 -4.98 19.15
N ARG A 223 -9.79 -4.35 18.30
CA ARG A 223 -9.38 -2.96 18.46
C ARG A 223 -10.44 -2.03 17.86
N ILE A 224 -10.95 -1.11 18.66
CA ILE A 224 -12.05 -0.17 18.35
C ILE A 224 -11.69 1.25 18.79
N LEU A 225 -12.58 2.22 18.54
CA LEU A 225 -12.57 3.48 19.30
C LEU A 225 -13.27 3.25 20.65
N SER A 226 -12.54 3.44 21.75
CA SER A 226 -13.12 3.40 23.10
C SER A 226 -13.94 4.66 23.39
N GLN A 227 -14.79 4.64 24.42
CA GLN A 227 -15.52 5.84 24.86
C GLN A 227 -14.59 7.03 25.15
N LEU A 228 -13.41 6.78 25.72
CA LEU A 228 -12.41 7.82 25.93
C LEU A 228 -11.87 8.36 24.60
N ASP A 229 -11.65 7.51 23.59
CA ASP A 229 -11.23 7.97 22.26
C ASP A 229 -12.30 8.85 21.63
N LEU A 230 -13.57 8.41 21.65
CA LEU A 230 -14.72 9.14 21.11
C LEU A 230 -14.94 10.47 21.83
N TYR A 231 -14.76 10.51 23.14
CA TYR A 231 -14.77 11.75 23.91
C TYR A 231 -13.70 12.72 23.41
N LEU A 232 -12.45 12.27 23.25
CA LEU A 232 -11.35 13.12 22.80
C LEU A 232 -11.54 13.64 21.37
N MET A 233 -12.16 12.83 20.51
CA MET A 233 -12.61 13.25 19.18
C MET A 233 -13.74 14.28 19.24
N GLY A 234 -14.46 14.37 20.36
CA GLY A 234 -15.61 15.26 20.56
C GLY A 234 -16.91 14.68 20.01
N VAL A 235 -16.97 13.36 19.81
CA VAL A 235 -18.15 12.61 19.39
C VAL A 235 -19.03 12.30 20.60
N LEU A 236 -18.42 11.74 21.66
CA LEU A 236 -19.12 11.38 22.89
C LEU A 236 -19.05 12.52 23.92
N PRO A 237 -20.17 12.96 24.54
CA PRO A 237 -20.13 13.94 25.60
C PRO A 237 -19.58 13.34 26.91
N ALA A 238 -19.11 14.20 27.82
CA ALA A 238 -18.41 13.77 29.03
C ALA A 238 -19.26 12.87 29.95
N ASP A 239 -20.56 13.13 30.03
CA ASP A 239 -21.52 12.41 30.90
C ASP A 239 -21.89 11.02 30.38
N GLU A 240 -21.52 10.69 29.15
CA GLU A 240 -21.65 9.35 28.57
C GLU A 240 -20.35 8.53 28.63
N VAL A 241 -19.25 9.12 29.13
CA VAL A 241 -17.98 8.41 29.33
C VAL A 241 -17.99 7.72 30.68
N GLU A 242 -17.91 6.39 30.67
CA GLU A 242 -17.78 5.62 31.90
C GLU A 242 -16.39 5.81 32.54
N ASP A 243 -16.37 5.80 33.88
CA ASP A 243 -15.12 5.78 34.65
C ASP A 243 -14.29 4.55 34.28
N THR A 244 -12.99 4.78 34.07
CA THR A 244 -12.01 3.71 33.84
C THR A 244 -10.97 3.65 34.96
N PHE A 245 -9.87 2.96 34.72
CA PHE A 245 -8.75 2.88 35.64
C PHE A 245 -7.47 2.43 34.94
N TYR A 246 -6.35 2.67 35.62
CA TYR A 246 -5.09 2.00 35.32
C TYR A 246 -4.58 1.24 36.54
N LEU A 247 -3.70 0.27 36.31
CA LEU A 247 -3.05 -0.48 37.37
C LEU A 247 -1.67 0.11 37.70
N ILE A 248 -1.32 0.10 38.99
CA ILE A 248 0.02 0.42 39.49
C ILE A 248 0.57 -0.72 40.33
N ASN A 249 1.88 -0.72 40.58
CA ASN A 249 2.58 -1.77 41.32
C ASN A 249 2.27 -3.16 40.73
N VAL A 250 2.25 -3.24 39.40
CA VAL A 250 1.78 -4.44 38.70
C VAL A 250 2.84 -5.52 38.73
N GLU A 251 2.47 -6.70 39.21
CA GLU A 251 3.21 -7.94 39.06
C GLU A 251 2.50 -8.82 38.02
N MET A 252 3.24 -9.24 37.00
CA MET A 252 2.74 -10.08 35.90
C MET A 252 3.87 -10.98 35.40
N ASP A 253 3.53 -12.17 34.91
CA ASP A 253 4.47 -13.11 34.29
C ASP A 253 4.05 -13.41 32.84
N PRO A 254 4.83 -12.99 31.82
CA PRO A 254 6.08 -12.23 31.93
C PRO A 254 5.88 -10.78 32.40
N PRO A 255 6.93 -10.12 32.92
CA PRO A 255 6.82 -8.74 33.40
C PRO A 255 6.66 -7.75 32.26
N HIS A 256 5.79 -6.76 32.45
CA HIS A 256 5.52 -5.68 31.50
C HIS A 256 5.72 -4.29 32.11
N GLN A 257 5.82 -3.28 31.26
CA GLN A 257 5.97 -1.87 31.59
C GLN A 257 4.83 -1.05 30.99
N PRO A 258 4.51 0.14 31.55
CA PRO A 258 3.52 1.04 30.96
C PRO A 258 3.81 1.40 29.49
N SER A 259 5.09 1.38 29.10
CA SER A 259 5.56 1.69 27.75
C SER A 259 5.49 0.54 26.76
N ASP A 260 5.18 -0.67 27.24
CA ASP A 260 5.17 -1.83 26.38
C ASP A 260 4.04 -1.75 25.37
N PHE A 261 4.26 -2.40 24.24
CA PHE A 261 3.26 -2.52 23.22
C PHE A 261 2.15 -3.46 23.72
N PRO A 262 0.86 -3.21 23.42
CA PRO A 262 -0.19 -4.13 23.84
C PRO A 262 0.06 -5.50 23.22
N ASP A 263 -0.03 -6.56 24.02
CA ASP A 263 0.12 -7.91 23.50
C ASP A 263 -1.15 -8.38 22.81
N GLY A 264 -0.98 -9.11 21.71
CA GLY A 264 -2.09 -9.67 20.93
C GLY A 264 -2.81 -10.81 21.64
N GLU A 265 -2.17 -11.44 22.63
CA GLU A 265 -2.60 -12.74 23.14
C GLU A 265 -3.55 -12.64 24.35
N GLY A 266 -3.50 -11.55 25.12
CA GLY A 266 -4.23 -11.49 26.40
C GLY A 266 -3.91 -12.70 27.29
N GLY A 267 -4.76 -13.01 28.26
CA GLY A 267 -4.63 -14.23 29.07
C GLY A 267 -3.62 -14.16 30.21
N TYR A 268 -2.92 -13.04 30.38
CA TYR A 268 -2.11 -12.80 31.57
C TYR A 268 -2.98 -12.44 32.78
N VAL A 269 -2.50 -12.84 33.95
CA VAL A 269 -3.02 -12.40 35.23
C VAL A 269 -2.10 -11.30 35.74
N ALA A 270 -2.66 -10.11 35.93
CA ALA A 270 -1.98 -8.99 36.54
C ALA A 270 -2.44 -8.87 38.01
N ASP A 271 -1.49 -8.90 38.94
CA ASP A 271 -1.71 -8.47 40.32
C ASP A 271 -1.31 -7.00 40.43
N GLY A 272 -2.23 -6.13 40.84
CA GLY A 272 -1.92 -4.70 40.92
C GLY A 272 -3.00 -3.88 41.58
N THR A 273 -2.62 -2.66 42.00
CA THR A 273 -3.55 -1.74 42.64
C THR A 273 -4.30 -0.92 41.58
N LYS A 274 -5.64 -0.97 41.61
CA LYS A 274 -6.50 -0.14 40.78
C LYS A 274 -6.44 1.32 41.20
N VAL A 275 -6.10 2.21 40.26
CA VAL A 275 -6.26 3.65 40.40
C VAL A 275 -7.40 4.12 39.49
N PRO A 276 -8.54 4.58 40.04
CA PRO A 276 -9.65 5.04 39.22
C PRO A 276 -9.24 6.25 38.39
N VAL A 277 -9.86 6.36 37.22
CA VAL A 277 -9.77 7.51 36.32
C VAL A 277 -11.18 7.92 35.96
N THR A 278 -11.52 9.14 36.35
CA THR A 278 -12.83 9.75 36.05
C THR A 278 -12.71 10.75 34.91
N ILE A 279 -13.82 11.00 34.22
CA ILE A 279 -13.85 12.04 33.20
C ILE A 279 -13.62 13.45 33.81
N GLU A 280 -14.04 13.66 35.05
CA GLU A 280 -13.82 14.91 35.78
C GLU A 280 -12.34 15.18 36.03
N GLU A 281 -11.55 14.16 36.36
CA GLU A 281 -10.09 14.29 36.52
C GLU A 281 -9.42 14.68 35.19
N ILE A 282 -9.87 14.08 34.08
CA ILE A 282 -9.40 14.41 32.74
C ILE A 282 -9.76 15.87 32.41
N VAL A 283 -11.00 16.29 32.65
CA VAL A 283 -11.48 17.67 32.43
C VAL A 283 -10.70 18.65 33.31
N GLN A 284 -10.43 18.32 34.57
CA GLN A 284 -9.66 19.16 35.49
C GLN A 284 -8.23 19.40 34.98
N ALA A 285 -7.59 18.38 34.41
CA ALA A 285 -6.21 18.46 33.95
C ALA A 285 -6.05 19.09 32.54
N ASN A 286 -7.02 18.88 31.65
CA ASN A 286 -6.89 19.21 30.23
C ASN A 286 -7.88 20.29 29.75
N GLY A 287 -8.88 20.62 30.57
CA GLY A 287 -10.06 21.39 30.17
C GLY A 287 -11.14 20.48 29.59
N ALA A 288 -12.38 20.99 29.58
CA ALA A 288 -13.50 20.26 28.97
C ALA A 288 -13.35 20.20 27.45
N ARG A 289 -13.64 19.03 26.88
CA ARG A 289 -13.75 18.85 25.45
C ARG A 289 -15.13 19.36 24.98
N ALA A 290 -15.13 20.27 24.01
CA ALA A 290 -16.36 20.68 23.32
C ALA A 290 -16.82 19.57 22.36
N ALA A 291 -18.01 19.67 21.79
CA ALA A 291 -18.40 18.84 20.65
C ALA A 291 -17.42 19.03 19.47
N ALA A 292 -17.34 18.05 18.58
CA ALA A 292 -16.56 18.15 17.35
C ALA A 292 -17.06 19.33 16.49
N SER A 293 -16.18 20.28 16.19
CA SER A 293 -16.50 21.39 15.27
C SER A 293 -16.24 21.04 13.81
N GLN A 294 -15.56 19.91 13.57
CA GLN A 294 -15.27 19.34 12.26
C GLN A 294 -15.65 17.86 12.37
N THR A 295 -16.58 17.43 11.53
CA THR A 295 -17.09 16.05 11.44
C THR A 295 -16.68 15.39 10.13
N GLU A 296 -16.27 16.17 9.13
CA GLU A 296 -15.76 15.69 7.85
C GLU A 296 -14.25 15.91 7.80
N PHE A 297 -13.49 14.82 7.63
CA PHE A 297 -12.04 14.86 7.49
C PHE A 297 -11.61 14.37 6.11
N ARG A 298 -10.52 14.93 5.61
CA ARG A 298 -9.88 14.49 4.38
C ARG A 298 -8.53 13.83 4.64
N CYS A 299 -8.26 12.79 3.88
CA CYS A 299 -7.08 11.96 4.04
C CYS A 299 -6.46 11.67 2.68
N ALA A 300 -5.16 11.42 2.62
CA ALA A 300 -4.53 10.86 1.42
C ALA A 300 -3.59 9.72 1.79
N PHE A 301 -3.63 8.67 0.97
CA PHE A 301 -2.68 7.57 1.03
C PHE A 301 -1.54 7.89 0.07
N VAL A 302 -0.32 7.91 0.59
CA VAL A 302 0.89 8.30 -0.15
C VAL A 302 1.86 7.13 -0.18
N LEU A 303 2.15 6.60 -1.37
CA LEU A 303 3.19 5.59 -1.58
C LEU A 303 4.48 6.28 -2.02
N VAL A 304 5.54 6.16 -1.22
CA VAL A 304 6.88 6.62 -1.58
C VAL A 304 7.64 5.48 -2.24
N ILE A 305 8.14 5.70 -3.45
CA ILE A 305 8.86 4.71 -4.26
C ILE A 305 10.27 5.16 -4.59
N PRO A 306 11.19 4.24 -4.95
CA PRO A 306 12.52 4.60 -5.39
C PRO A 306 12.51 5.58 -6.58
N ALA A 307 13.56 6.38 -6.70
CA ALA A 307 13.70 7.32 -7.80
C ALA A 307 13.71 6.58 -9.14
N ASN A 308 12.96 7.11 -10.12
CA ASN A 308 12.89 6.59 -11.48
C ASN A 308 12.39 5.13 -11.59
N THR A 309 11.58 4.67 -10.63
CA THR A 309 10.87 3.39 -10.73
C THR A 309 9.37 3.62 -10.85
N ASP A 310 8.65 2.61 -11.33
CA ASP A 310 7.20 2.59 -11.34
C ASP A 310 6.64 1.95 -10.07
N PRO A 311 5.49 2.43 -9.55
CA PRO A 311 4.83 1.78 -8.42
C PRO A 311 4.38 0.37 -8.81
N GLN A 312 4.48 -0.58 -7.89
CA GLN A 312 4.04 -1.94 -8.16
C GLN A 312 2.50 -1.99 -8.11
N PRO A 313 1.82 -2.58 -9.12
CA PRO A 313 0.36 -2.65 -9.12
C PRO A 313 -0.23 -3.29 -7.87
N THR A 314 0.45 -4.31 -7.33
CA THR A 314 0.06 -4.99 -6.10
C THR A 314 0.10 -4.08 -4.87
N ASP A 315 1.08 -3.18 -4.77
CA ASP A 315 1.17 -2.21 -3.68
C ASP A 315 0.03 -1.19 -3.77
N LEU A 316 -0.28 -0.73 -4.99
CA LEU A 316 -1.41 0.17 -5.22
C LEU A 316 -2.75 -0.48 -4.86
N SER A 317 -2.97 -1.74 -5.26
CA SER A 317 -4.20 -2.47 -4.90
C SER A 317 -4.38 -2.66 -3.40
N LYS A 318 -3.30 -2.97 -2.66
CA LYS A 318 -3.34 -3.05 -1.19
C LYS A 318 -3.73 -1.73 -0.55
N LEU A 319 -3.10 -0.65 -0.99
CA LEU A 319 -3.38 0.68 -0.47
C LEU A 319 -4.79 1.15 -0.80
N GLU A 320 -5.30 0.82 -1.99
CA GLU A 320 -6.68 1.12 -2.37
C GLU A 320 -7.70 0.38 -1.51
N ALA A 321 -7.48 -0.92 -1.25
CA ALA A 321 -8.31 -1.69 -0.33
C ALA A 321 -8.30 -1.10 1.09
N LEU A 322 -7.12 -0.74 1.58
CA LEU A 322 -6.94 -0.15 2.91
C LEU A 322 -7.56 1.26 3.00
N ARG A 323 -7.41 2.08 1.96
CA ARG A 323 -8.01 3.41 1.82
C ARG A 323 -9.53 3.35 1.88
N ARG A 324 -10.16 2.41 1.16
CA ARG A 324 -11.62 2.20 1.24
C ARG A 324 -12.05 1.72 2.62
N ARG A 325 -11.34 0.74 3.18
CA ARG A 325 -11.69 0.16 4.49
C ARG A 325 -11.64 1.18 5.63
N ILE A 326 -10.63 2.05 5.68
CA ILE A 326 -10.52 3.02 6.79
C ILE A 326 -11.70 4.01 6.81
N GLN A 327 -12.22 4.38 5.64
CA GLN A 327 -13.37 5.29 5.55
C GLN A 327 -14.63 4.63 6.15
N SER A 328 -14.93 3.39 5.76
CA SER A 328 -16.06 2.66 6.36
C SER A 328 -15.83 2.38 7.85
N TRP A 329 -14.59 2.07 8.24
CA TRP A 329 -14.23 1.80 9.63
C TRP A 329 -14.50 3.03 10.51
N VAL A 330 -14.13 4.23 10.08
CA VAL A 330 -14.40 5.45 10.87
C VAL A 330 -15.89 5.67 11.04
N ASN A 331 -16.69 5.48 9.99
CA ASN A 331 -18.15 5.59 10.06
C ASN A 331 -18.72 4.56 11.06
N GLU A 332 -18.34 3.28 10.95
CA GLU A 332 -18.75 2.20 11.86
C GLU A 332 -18.41 2.52 13.33
N GLN A 333 -17.21 3.05 13.59
CA GLN A 333 -16.72 3.29 14.94
C GLN A 333 -17.24 4.56 15.59
N THR A 334 -17.82 5.47 14.80
CA THR A 334 -18.35 6.75 15.27
C THR A 334 -19.86 6.86 15.11
N ASP A 335 -20.54 5.78 14.73
CA ASP A 335 -21.97 5.77 14.42
C ASP A 335 -22.35 6.84 13.39
N ASN A 336 -21.51 7.00 12.36
CA ASN A 336 -21.61 8.00 11.29
C ASN A 336 -21.51 9.47 11.73
N GLU A 337 -21.12 9.78 12.97
CA GLU A 337 -20.90 11.15 13.44
C GLU A 337 -19.65 11.81 12.84
N ILE A 338 -18.68 10.99 12.38
CA ILE A 338 -17.49 11.45 11.68
C ILE A 338 -17.36 10.69 10.37
N SER A 339 -17.02 11.42 9.31
CA SER A 339 -16.65 10.87 8.02
C SER A 339 -15.18 11.16 7.68
N LEU A 340 -14.58 10.23 6.94
CA LEU A 340 -13.24 10.36 6.39
C LEU A 340 -13.35 10.16 4.87
N ASP A 341 -12.92 11.15 4.08
CA ASP A 341 -12.79 11.02 2.62
C ASP A 341 -11.30 10.97 2.26
N CYS A 342 -10.89 9.84 1.69
CA CYS A 342 -9.51 9.59 1.35
C CYS A 342 -9.18 9.71 -0.15
N ARG A 343 -10.10 10.23 -0.98
CA ARG A 343 -9.89 10.41 -2.42
C ARG A 343 -9.02 11.63 -2.72
N LEU A 344 -8.21 11.53 -3.77
CA LEU A 344 -7.31 12.60 -4.23
C LEU A 344 -8.03 13.68 -5.02
N ASP A 345 -9.10 13.31 -5.73
CA ASP A 345 -9.95 14.26 -6.40
C ASP A 345 -10.93 14.94 -5.43
N GLN A 346 -11.55 16.03 -5.89
CA GLN A 346 -12.56 16.78 -5.14
C GLN A 346 -13.98 16.43 -5.59
N THR A 347 -14.14 15.37 -6.38
CA THR A 347 -15.47 14.94 -6.81
C THR A 347 -16.22 14.51 -5.55
N PRO A 348 -17.38 15.10 -5.20
CA PRO A 348 -18.19 14.55 -4.12
C PRO A 348 -18.49 13.08 -4.41
N PRO A 349 -18.74 12.23 -3.42
CA PRO A 349 -19.20 10.89 -3.69
C PRO A 349 -20.51 11.00 -4.47
N ASP A 350 -20.47 10.74 -5.77
CA ASP A 350 -21.65 10.83 -6.64
C ASP A 350 -22.39 9.49 -6.71
N GLY A 351 -21.83 8.46 -6.05
CA GLY A 351 -22.44 7.16 -5.87
C GLY A 351 -22.46 6.34 -7.15
N ASP A 352 -21.74 6.75 -8.20
CA ASP A 352 -21.71 6.04 -9.48
C ASP A 352 -20.62 4.95 -9.55
N GLY A 353 -19.75 4.90 -8.53
CA GLY A 353 -18.72 3.87 -8.36
C GLY A 353 -17.55 3.98 -9.34
N THR A 354 -17.44 5.04 -10.13
CA THR A 354 -16.41 5.16 -11.17
C THR A 354 -15.13 5.88 -10.74
N ASP A 355 -15.13 6.60 -9.61
CA ASP A 355 -14.00 7.41 -9.15
C ASP A 355 -13.27 6.90 -7.90
N GLY A 356 -13.73 5.79 -7.29
CA GLY A 356 -13.15 5.35 -6.01
C GLY A 356 -14.10 5.48 -4.83
N ASP A 357 -15.29 6.03 -5.04
CA ASP A 357 -16.42 5.83 -4.15
C ASP A 357 -16.57 4.35 -3.86
N VAL A 358 -16.61 4.00 -2.57
CA VAL A 358 -17.27 2.75 -2.18
C VAL A 358 -18.64 2.87 -2.83
N PRO A 359 -19.02 2.00 -3.80
CA PRO A 359 -20.36 2.06 -4.31
C PRO A 359 -21.23 1.94 -3.06
N GLY A 360 -21.99 3.00 -2.76
CA GLY A 360 -23.19 2.79 -1.99
C GLY A 360 -23.88 1.60 -2.65
N CYS A 361 -24.21 0.61 -1.85
CA CYS A 361 -24.81 -0.59 -2.38
C CYS A 361 -26.18 -0.27 -2.98
N ALA A 362 -26.67 -1.09 -3.89
CA ALA A 362 -28.04 -0.93 -4.36
C ALA A 362 -28.99 -1.38 -3.24
N PRO A 363 -30.05 -0.62 -2.87
CA PRO A 363 -30.97 -1.04 -1.83
C PRO A 363 -31.49 -2.47 -2.05
N GLY A 364 -31.29 -3.35 -1.06
CA GLY A 364 -31.60 -4.78 -1.12
C GLY A 364 -30.49 -5.67 -1.69
N GLU A 365 -29.37 -5.11 -2.15
CA GLU A 365 -28.14 -5.88 -2.43
C GLU A 365 -27.64 -6.49 -1.13
N ARG A 366 -27.09 -7.69 -1.20
CA ARG A 366 -26.53 -8.39 -0.05
C ARG A 366 -25.04 -8.62 -0.26
N ARG A 367 -24.29 -8.73 0.83
CA ARG A 367 -22.89 -9.16 0.76
C ARG A 367 -22.48 -9.93 2.00
N CYS A 368 -21.44 -10.75 1.82
CA CYS A 368 -20.70 -11.32 2.94
C CYS A 368 -19.61 -10.36 3.44
N ASN A 369 -19.65 -10.01 4.72
CA ASN A 369 -18.57 -9.35 5.44
C ASN A 369 -18.07 -10.30 6.53
N GLY A 370 -17.11 -11.17 6.21
CA GLY A 370 -16.65 -12.20 7.16
C GLY A 370 -17.72 -13.26 7.46
N LYS A 371 -18.28 -13.27 8.68
CA LYS A 371 -19.35 -14.21 9.11
C LYS A 371 -20.74 -13.61 9.07
N TRP A 372 -20.87 -12.40 8.57
CA TRP A 372 -22.11 -11.64 8.59
C TRP A 372 -22.60 -11.46 7.17
N VAL A 373 -23.90 -11.64 6.96
CA VAL A 373 -24.60 -11.15 5.79
C VAL A 373 -25.03 -9.72 6.10
N GLU A 374 -24.66 -8.79 5.23
CA GLU A 374 -25.11 -7.41 5.25
C GLU A 374 -26.12 -7.21 4.11
N GLU A 375 -27.16 -6.40 4.32
CA GLU A 375 -28.11 -5.97 3.29
C GLU A 375 -28.06 -4.46 3.16
N CYS A 376 -28.10 -3.98 1.93
CA CYS A 376 -28.08 -2.57 1.66
C CYS A 376 -29.42 -1.90 2.00
N ASP A 377 -29.39 -0.89 2.85
CA ASP A 377 -30.55 -0.09 3.19
C ASP A 377 -30.97 0.87 2.04
N ALA A 378 -32.10 1.56 2.23
CA ALA A 378 -32.62 2.51 1.27
C ALA A 378 -31.76 3.80 1.12
N ASN A 379 -30.76 3.98 1.97
CA ASN A 379 -29.82 5.10 1.95
C ASN A 379 -28.46 4.69 1.35
N ASN A 380 -28.37 3.51 0.75
CA ASN A 380 -27.16 2.92 0.17
C ASN A 380 -26.07 2.59 1.21
N ASN A 381 -26.47 2.31 2.46
CA ASN A 381 -25.59 1.85 3.52
C ASN A 381 -25.76 0.35 3.75
N TRP A 382 -24.65 -0.34 4.01
CA TRP A 382 -24.69 -1.73 4.43
C TRP A 382 -25.18 -1.83 5.88
N ASP A 383 -26.33 -2.45 6.08
CA ASP A 383 -26.90 -2.76 7.39
C ASP A 383 -26.76 -4.25 7.69
N PHE A 384 -26.68 -4.57 8.98
CA PHE A 384 -26.54 -5.96 9.41
C PHE A 384 -27.84 -6.74 9.17
N LEU A 385 -27.77 -7.81 8.37
CA LEU A 385 -28.91 -8.68 8.12
C LEU A 385 -28.89 -9.94 9.02
N GLN A 386 -27.79 -10.68 9.02
CA GLN A 386 -27.72 -11.99 9.68
C GLN A 386 -26.30 -12.43 10.06
N ASP A 387 -26.15 -13.08 11.22
CA ASP A 387 -24.91 -13.75 11.67
C ASP A 387 -24.98 -15.23 11.30
N CYS A 388 -23.96 -15.73 10.59
CA CYS A 388 -23.88 -17.11 10.15
C CYS A 388 -23.43 -18.08 11.26
N GLY A 389 -22.87 -17.62 12.38
CA GLY A 389 -22.49 -18.48 13.50
C GLY A 389 -21.44 -19.55 13.11
N GLU A 390 -21.85 -20.82 13.10
CA GLU A 390 -21.00 -21.95 12.64
C GLU A 390 -21.05 -22.18 11.11
N LEU A 391 -21.99 -21.54 10.41
CA LEU A 391 -22.11 -21.55 8.96
C LEU A 391 -21.09 -20.59 8.32
N LEU A 392 -20.81 -20.79 7.03
CA LEU A 392 -19.98 -19.88 6.23
C LEU A 392 -20.87 -18.85 5.53
N CYS A 393 -20.44 -17.60 5.46
CA CYS A 393 -21.06 -16.65 4.56
C CYS A 393 -20.43 -16.83 3.17
N ILE A 394 -21.21 -17.29 2.19
CA ILE A 394 -20.79 -17.47 0.80
C ILE A 394 -21.91 -16.93 -0.09
N GLU A 395 -21.54 -16.15 -1.11
CA GLU A 395 -22.50 -15.57 -2.08
C GLU A 395 -23.73 -14.96 -1.42
N ASP A 396 -23.47 -14.16 -0.37
CA ASP A 396 -24.45 -13.31 0.30
C ASP A 396 -25.48 -14.06 1.16
N GLU A 397 -25.22 -15.35 1.46
CA GLU A 397 -26.04 -16.17 2.34
C GLU A 397 -25.20 -17.02 3.32
N CYS A 398 -25.83 -17.44 4.43
CA CYS A 398 -25.22 -18.34 5.40
C CYS A 398 -25.42 -19.80 4.98
N VAL A 399 -24.35 -20.45 4.53
CA VAL A 399 -24.35 -21.83 4.03
C VAL A 399 -23.64 -22.79 4.98
N ASP A 400 -24.17 -24.00 5.11
CA ASP A 400 -23.53 -25.06 5.90
C ASP A 400 -22.27 -25.54 5.19
N PRO A 401 -21.07 -25.48 5.83
CA PRO A 401 -19.83 -25.94 5.21
C PRO A 401 -19.84 -27.43 4.83
N THR A 402 -20.78 -28.22 5.37
CA THR A 402 -20.96 -29.64 5.01
C THR A 402 -21.86 -29.85 3.79
N GLN A 403 -22.51 -28.79 3.30
CA GLN A 403 -23.33 -28.75 2.08
C GLN A 403 -22.58 -28.12 0.89
N VAL A 404 -21.32 -27.70 1.09
CA VAL A 404 -20.46 -27.23 -0.02
C VAL A 404 -19.66 -28.42 -0.55
N ASP A 405 -20.35 -29.40 -1.14
CA ASP A 405 -19.73 -30.18 -2.20
C ASP A 405 -19.76 -29.34 -3.48
N GLY A 406 -18.67 -29.37 -4.25
CA GLY A 406 -18.39 -28.42 -5.33
C GLY A 406 -19.24 -28.62 -6.59
N ASP A 407 -20.53 -28.91 -6.43
CA ASP A 407 -21.46 -29.31 -7.50
C ASP A 407 -22.70 -28.40 -7.63
N ASP A 408 -22.91 -27.44 -6.72
CA ASP A 408 -24.01 -26.47 -6.81
C ASP A 408 -23.54 -25.06 -7.26
N ALA A 409 -22.69 -25.00 -8.29
CA ALA A 409 -22.76 -23.85 -9.19
C ALA A 409 -24.04 -24.01 -10.03
N GLY A 410 -24.79 -22.94 -10.27
CA GLY A 410 -26.04 -22.98 -11.05
C GLY A 410 -25.91 -23.77 -12.38
N PRO A 411 -27.04 -24.11 -13.03
CA PRO A 411 -27.10 -25.17 -14.05
C PRO A 411 -25.93 -25.09 -15.04
N ASP A 412 -25.16 -26.18 -15.13
CA ASP A 412 -23.91 -26.33 -15.91
C ASP A 412 -24.04 -25.88 -17.38
N CYS A 413 -25.26 -25.74 -17.87
CA CYS A 413 -25.61 -25.08 -19.12
C CYS A 413 -27.09 -24.71 -19.21
N LEU A 414 -27.42 -23.70 -20.03
CA LEU A 414 -28.82 -23.40 -20.38
C LEU A 414 -29.29 -24.31 -21.53
N PRO A 415 -30.53 -24.87 -21.48
CA PRO A 415 -31.06 -25.73 -22.55
C PRO A 415 -30.91 -25.11 -23.94
N GLY A 416 -30.24 -25.84 -24.85
CA GLY A 416 -29.96 -25.41 -26.21
C GLY A 416 -28.62 -24.68 -26.42
N GLN A 417 -27.86 -24.36 -25.37
CA GLN A 417 -26.47 -23.93 -25.53
C GLN A 417 -25.63 -25.04 -26.17
N THR A 418 -24.58 -24.64 -26.89
CA THR A 418 -23.66 -25.57 -27.56
C THR A 418 -22.22 -25.22 -27.21
N ARG A 419 -21.36 -26.23 -27.07
CA ARG A 419 -19.92 -26.09 -26.83
C ARG A 419 -19.14 -27.14 -27.62
N CYS A 420 -17.82 -26.96 -27.70
CA CYS A 420 -16.92 -28.01 -28.18
C CYS A 420 -16.29 -28.74 -27.00
N ASP A 421 -16.28 -30.07 -27.06
CA ASP A 421 -15.51 -30.96 -26.21
C ASP A 421 -14.70 -31.85 -27.16
N ASP A 422 -13.40 -31.56 -27.28
CA ASP A 422 -12.53 -32.03 -28.36
C ASP A 422 -13.17 -31.84 -29.75
N ASP A 423 -13.33 -32.91 -30.54
CA ASP A 423 -13.93 -32.89 -31.88
C ASP A 423 -15.45 -33.13 -31.86
N VAL A 424 -16.11 -33.00 -30.71
CA VAL A 424 -17.55 -33.20 -30.55
C VAL A 424 -18.24 -31.89 -30.16
N VAL A 425 -19.23 -31.48 -30.96
CA VAL A 425 -20.19 -30.45 -30.55
C VAL A 425 -21.12 -31.09 -29.52
N GLN A 426 -21.11 -30.57 -28.30
CA GLN A 426 -22.09 -30.90 -27.27
C GLN A 426 -23.21 -29.86 -27.28
N ARG A 427 -24.44 -30.31 -26.98
CA ARG A 427 -25.61 -29.45 -26.76
C ARG A 427 -26.14 -29.69 -25.37
N CYS A 428 -26.51 -28.62 -24.68
CA CYS A 428 -27.16 -28.72 -23.40
C CYS A 428 -28.59 -29.25 -23.55
N ASP A 429 -28.90 -30.38 -22.94
CA ASP A 429 -30.25 -30.95 -22.85
C ASP A 429 -30.54 -31.31 -21.40
N ASN A 430 -31.62 -30.73 -20.84
CA ASN A 430 -31.97 -30.81 -19.42
C ASN A 430 -30.77 -30.58 -18.48
N GLU A 431 -30.07 -29.44 -18.69
CA GLU A 431 -28.96 -28.99 -17.83
C GLU A 431 -27.71 -29.91 -17.87
N MET A 432 -27.67 -30.87 -18.80
CA MET A 432 -26.50 -31.72 -19.04
C MET A 432 -25.97 -31.55 -20.46
N TRP A 433 -24.65 -31.50 -20.59
CA TRP A 433 -23.98 -31.55 -21.89
C TRP A 433 -24.10 -32.94 -22.48
N VAL A 434 -24.79 -33.05 -23.62
CA VAL A 434 -24.90 -34.29 -24.40
C VAL A 434 -24.25 -34.13 -25.76
N ASP A 435 -23.56 -35.16 -26.22
CA ASP A 435 -22.92 -35.18 -27.53
C ASP A 435 -23.99 -35.01 -28.63
N PHE A 436 -23.85 -33.95 -29.42
CA PHE A 436 -24.80 -33.60 -30.47
C PHE A 436 -24.25 -33.96 -31.87
N GLN A 437 -22.98 -33.68 -32.13
CA GLN A 437 -22.37 -33.95 -33.44
C GLN A 437 -20.86 -34.19 -33.32
N ASN A 438 -20.39 -35.35 -33.76
CA ASN A 438 -18.96 -35.64 -33.89
C ASN A 438 -18.44 -35.13 -35.25
N CYS A 439 -17.40 -34.30 -35.23
CA CYS A 439 -16.83 -33.67 -36.41
C CYS A 439 -15.82 -34.57 -37.15
N VAL A 440 -15.24 -35.58 -36.49
CA VAL A 440 -14.22 -36.47 -37.06
C VAL A 440 -14.70 -37.23 -38.32
N PRO A 441 -15.90 -37.85 -38.35
CA PRO A 441 -16.37 -38.54 -39.55
C PRO A 441 -16.65 -37.61 -40.74
N LEU A 442 -16.70 -36.29 -40.49
CA LEU A 442 -16.95 -35.26 -41.49
C LEU A 442 -15.67 -34.60 -41.98
N ASP A 443 -14.50 -35.03 -41.50
CA ASP A 443 -13.18 -34.42 -41.78
C ASP A 443 -13.14 -32.92 -41.37
N ARG A 444 -13.77 -32.63 -40.23
CA ARG A 444 -13.96 -31.29 -39.67
C ARG A 444 -13.47 -31.26 -38.23
N VAL A 445 -13.15 -30.06 -37.73
CA VAL A 445 -12.82 -29.81 -36.33
C VAL A 445 -13.95 -29.06 -35.65
N CYS A 446 -14.14 -29.29 -34.35
CA CYS A 446 -15.10 -28.50 -33.59
C CYS A 446 -14.47 -27.13 -33.27
N GLN A 447 -15.09 -26.07 -33.79
CA GLN A 447 -14.68 -24.70 -33.47
C GLN A 447 -15.91 -23.82 -33.30
N ASN A 448 -15.94 -23.01 -32.24
CA ASN A 448 -17.08 -22.13 -31.93
C ASN A 448 -18.43 -22.86 -31.93
N SER A 449 -18.46 -24.04 -31.30
CA SER A 449 -19.66 -24.87 -31.15
C SER A 449 -20.26 -25.40 -32.46
N GLN A 450 -19.46 -25.49 -33.53
CA GLN A 450 -19.86 -26.06 -34.82
C GLN A 450 -18.72 -26.87 -35.45
N CYS A 451 -19.07 -27.87 -36.26
CA CYS A 451 -18.09 -28.58 -37.09
C CYS A 451 -17.72 -27.71 -38.31
N VAL A 452 -16.49 -27.20 -38.32
CA VAL A 452 -15.94 -26.40 -39.41
C VAL A 452 -14.85 -27.17 -40.15
N ASP A 453 -14.66 -26.88 -41.44
CA ASP A 453 -13.56 -27.48 -42.20
C ASP A 453 -12.23 -27.11 -41.53
N ALA A 454 -11.36 -28.10 -41.34
CA ALA A 454 -10.07 -27.87 -40.70
C ALA A 454 -9.30 -26.79 -41.49
N PRO A 455 -8.64 -25.82 -40.82
CA PRO A 455 -7.83 -24.83 -41.52
C PRO A 455 -6.81 -25.55 -42.39
N ILE A 456 -6.84 -25.29 -43.70
CA ILE A 456 -5.87 -25.85 -44.65
C ILE A 456 -4.52 -25.20 -44.33
N GLY A 457 -3.75 -25.85 -43.46
CA GLY A 457 -2.33 -25.63 -43.27
C GLY A 457 -1.57 -26.55 -44.23
N ASP A 458 -0.82 -25.94 -45.14
CA ASP A 458 0.03 -26.51 -46.19
C ASP A 458 1.27 -27.23 -45.63
N GLY A 459 1.02 -28.27 -44.83
CA GLY A 459 2.04 -29.22 -44.40
C GLY A 459 2.24 -30.34 -45.42
N ASP A 460 2.99 -30.09 -46.49
CA ASP A 460 3.50 -31.15 -47.37
C ASP A 460 4.56 -31.99 -46.64
N THR A 461 4.52 -33.32 -46.76
CA THR A 461 5.25 -34.11 -47.79
C THR A 461 4.87 -35.60 -47.68
N PRO A 462 5.14 -36.50 -48.67
CA PRO A 462 5.63 -36.31 -50.04
C PRO A 462 4.83 -37.08 -51.13
N ALA A 463 4.64 -36.47 -52.31
CA ALA A 463 4.56 -37.06 -53.67
C ALA A 463 3.65 -36.19 -54.54
N ASP A 464 4.19 -35.15 -55.16
CA ASP A 464 4.37 -35.19 -56.60
C ASP A 464 5.37 -34.12 -57.06
N GLY A 465 6.36 -34.53 -57.84
CA GLY A 465 7.22 -33.58 -58.53
C GLY A 465 6.51 -33.00 -59.74
N ASP A 466 6.43 -31.67 -59.84
CA ASP A 466 7.06 -30.87 -60.90
C ASP A 466 7.15 -29.40 -60.41
N GLU A 467 8.35 -28.81 -60.48
CA GLU A 467 8.80 -27.81 -61.46
C GLU A 467 7.99 -26.50 -61.49
N THR A 468 8.38 -25.49 -60.68
CA THR A 468 9.15 -24.31 -61.15
C THR A 468 9.17 -23.13 -60.16
N VAL A 469 10.41 -22.73 -59.80
CA VAL A 469 10.90 -21.35 -59.58
C VAL A 469 10.41 -20.56 -58.34
N ASP A 470 11.14 -20.70 -57.23
CA ASP A 470 11.42 -19.62 -56.29
C ASP A 470 12.94 -19.39 -56.18
N GLY A 471 13.37 -18.26 -56.75
CA GLY A 471 14.74 -17.79 -56.63
C GLY A 471 14.94 -17.06 -55.31
N ASP A 472 15.61 -17.69 -54.36
CA ASP A 472 16.19 -16.99 -53.22
C ASP A 472 17.57 -16.41 -53.56
N GLY A 473 17.72 -15.11 -53.31
CA GLY A 473 19.00 -14.42 -53.21
C GLY A 473 18.88 -13.19 -52.28
N PRO A 474 19.80 -13.01 -51.30
CA PRO A 474 19.57 -12.21 -50.09
C PRO A 474 20.13 -10.76 -50.16
N ALA A 475 19.60 -9.85 -49.33
CA ALA A 475 20.33 -8.68 -48.85
C ALA A 475 19.73 -8.14 -47.54
N ALA A 476 20.58 -7.98 -46.52
CA ALA A 476 20.31 -7.10 -45.40
C ALA A 476 20.25 -5.66 -45.92
N GLU A 477 19.14 -4.96 -45.69
CA GLU A 477 18.98 -3.55 -46.03
C GLU A 477 18.91 -2.72 -44.74
N CYS A 478 19.91 -1.88 -44.48
CA CYS A 478 19.79 -0.78 -43.52
C CYS A 478 18.87 0.30 -44.12
N LEU A 479 18.00 0.93 -43.32
CA LEU A 479 17.09 1.98 -43.78
C LEU A 479 17.52 3.37 -43.28
N THR A 480 18.19 3.42 -42.15
CA THR A 480 18.67 4.65 -41.50
C THR A 480 20.08 4.46 -40.93
N ALA A 481 20.75 5.56 -40.59
CA ALA A 481 22.10 5.51 -40.02
C ALA A 481 22.16 4.76 -38.68
N ASP A 482 21.04 4.71 -37.93
CA ASP A 482 20.95 4.04 -36.63
C ASP A 482 20.91 2.51 -36.75
N ASP A 483 20.57 2.01 -37.95
CA ASP A 483 20.64 0.58 -38.29
C ASP A 483 22.09 0.10 -38.50
N CYS A 484 23.06 1.02 -38.37
CA CYS A 484 24.47 0.76 -38.59
C CYS A 484 25.32 0.91 -37.31
N PRO A 485 26.41 0.13 -37.18
CA PRO A 485 27.36 0.28 -36.09
C PRO A 485 27.90 1.71 -35.98
N ALA A 486 28.25 2.14 -34.76
CA ALA A 486 28.78 3.48 -34.52
C ALA A 486 29.94 3.83 -35.46
N ASN A 487 29.92 5.07 -35.99
CA ASN A 487 30.81 5.57 -37.06
C ASN A 487 30.63 4.94 -38.45
N ASN A 488 29.54 4.21 -38.71
CA ASN A 488 29.14 3.79 -40.05
C ASN A 488 27.87 4.53 -40.47
N ARG A 489 27.75 4.87 -41.76
CA ARG A 489 26.55 5.46 -42.37
C ARG A 489 25.80 4.41 -43.17
N CYS A 490 24.48 4.53 -43.27
CA CYS A 490 23.69 3.67 -44.13
C CYS A 490 23.71 4.20 -45.57
N GLY A 491 24.28 3.42 -46.50
CA GLY A 491 24.35 3.76 -47.91
C GLY A 491 23.85 2.59 -48.76
N SER A 492 22.76 2.81 -49.50
CA SER A 492 22.19 1.82 -50.44
C SER A 492 21.88 0.47 -49.78
N GLY A 493 21.27 0.48 -48.59
CA GLY A 493 20.91 -0.74 -47.86
C GLY A 493 22.08 -1.37 -47.11
N GLN A 494 23.29 -0.80 -47.13
CA GLN A 494 24.44 -1.37 -46.43
C GLN A 494 25.16 -0.37 -45.53
N CYS A 495 25.70 -0.86 -44.41
CA CYS A 495 26.45 -0.05 -43.47
C CYS A 495 27.89 0.17 -43.95
N ILE A 496 28.23 1.43 -44.22
CA ILE A 496 29.53 1.85 -44.77
C ILE A 496 30.31 2.61 -43.69
N PRO A 497 31.55 2.22 -43.34
CA PRO A 497 32.34 2.94 -42.35
C PRO A 497 32.73 4.35 -42.79
N CYS A 498 32.71 5.30 -41.86
CA CYS A 498 33.26 6.63 -42.06
C CYS A 498 34.81 6.58 -42.15
N PRO A 499 35.45 7.40 -43.00
CA PRO A 499 36.91 7.48 -43.07
C PRO A 499 37.55 7.87 -41.73
N VAL A 500 38.72 7.30 -41.43
CA VAL A 500 39.47 7.58 -40.20
C VAL A 500 39.80 9.08 -40.10
N GLY A 501 39.44 9.71 -38.98
CA GLY A 501 39.61 11.16 -38.76
C GLY A 501 38.36 12.00 -39.03
N THR A 502 37.23 11.36 -39.39
CA THR A 502 35.94 12.02 -39.56
C THR A 502 34.98 11.72 -38.40
N THR A 503 34.01 12.60 -38.15
CA THR A 503 32.92 12.40 -37.19
C THR A 503 31.59 12.28 -37.93
N LEU A 504 30.81 11.24 -37.61
CA LEU A 504 29.48 11.05 -38.18
C LEU A 504 28.48 11.99 -37.50
N GLN A 505 27.76 12.80 -38.28
CA GLN A 505 26.67 13.64 -37.79
C GLN A 505 25.45 13.44 -38.71
N GLY A 506 24.43 12.74 -38.22
CA GLY A 506 23.36 12.19 -39.07
C GLY A 506 23.90 11.08 -39.98
N ASN A 507 23.54 11.08 -41.27
CA ASN A 507 24.01 10.08 -42.25
C ASN A 507 25.24 10.56 -43.08
N VAL A 508 25.99 11.56 -42.58
CA VAL A 508 27.12 12.20 -43.28
C VAL A 508 28.37 12.25 -42.40
N CYS A 509 29.52 11.88 -42.96
CA CYS A 509 30.81 11.94 -42.27
C CYS A 509 31.49 13.30 -42.54
N PHE A 510 31.94 13.99 -41.49
CA PHE A 510 32.63 15.29 -41.57
C PHE A 510 34.10 15.16 -41.15
N GLU A 511 35.04 15.69 -41.94
CA GLU A 511 36.44 15.82 -41.50
C GLU A 511 36.55 16.86 -40.38
N GLY A 512 37.03 16.44 -39.20
CA GLY A 512 37.24 17.35 -38.08
C GLY A 512 38.42 18.27 -38.35
N GLN A 513 38.20 19.59 -38.36
CA GLN A 513 39.30 20.54 -38.20
C GLN A 513 39.78 20.49 -36.75
N GLN A 514 40.98 19.96 -36.54
CA GLN A 514 41.75 20.19 -35.32
C GLN A 514 42.02 21.70 -35.16
N GLU A 515 41.59 22.26 -34.04
CA GLU A 515 42.19 23.49 -33.51
C GLU A 515 43.64 23.22 -33.12
N GLU A 516 44.60 23.77 -33.87
CA GLU A 516 45.92 24.13 -33.34
C GLU A 516 46.44 25.45 -33.96
N ASN A 517 46.65 26.43 -33.08
CA ASN A 517 47.73 27.42 -33.03
C ASN A 517 48.02 28.37 -34.23
N GLY A 518 47.94 29.69 -33.97
CA GLY A 518 48.85 30.66 -34.59
C GLY A 518 48.47 32.15 -34.65
N GLY A 519 48.76 32.91 -33.58
CA GLY A 519 49.42 34.22 -33.65
C GLY A 519 48.62 35.52 -33.93
N GLY A 520 48.72 36.50 -33.01
CA GLY A 520 48.65 37.94 -33.38
C GLY A 520 48.08 38.94 -32.36
N GLY A 521 48.86 39.33 -31.35
CA GLY A 521 49.02 40.71 -30.83
C GLY A 521 47.84 41.52 -30.27
N CYS A 522 47.86 41.79 -28.95
CA CYS A 522 48.16 43.11 -28.32
C CYS A 522 47.73 43.16 -26.83
N GLN A 523 48.69 43.55 -25.97
CA GLN A 523 48.66 44.30 -24.68
C GLN A 523 47.30 44.46 -23.93
N ALA A 524 47.16 44.34 -22.61
CA ALA A 524 47.99 44.80 -21.49
C ALA A 524 47.45 44.27 -20.14
N ALA A 525 48.34 44.20 -19.14
CA ALA A 525 48.17 44.36 -17.67
C ALA A 525 47.16 43.45 -16.91
N GLY A 526 47.43 42.85 -15.75
CA GLY A 526 48.56 42.89 -14.83
C GLY A 526 48.31 41.94 -13.63
N ALA A 527 49.41 41.57 -12.98
CA ALA A 527 49.63 40.92 -11.68
C ALA A 527 48.43 40.62 -10.75
N PHE A 528 48.43 39.42 -10.13
CA PHE A 528 48.73 39.27 -8.70
C PHE A 528 49.15 37.82 -8.35
N SER A 529 50.24 37.71 -7.61
CA SER A 529 50.88 36.48 -7.10
C SER A 529 50.46 36.20 -5.66
N GLY A 530 50.61 34.93 -5.22
CA GLY A 530 50.75 34.56 -3.81
C GLY A 530 50.27 33.12 -3.55
N ALA A 531 51.13 32.10 -3.67
CA ALA A 531 51.95 31.52 -2.57
C ALA A 531 51.07 30.88 -1.48
N LEU A 532 50.90 29.55 -1.45
CA LEU A 532 51.83 28.51 -0.94
C LEU A 532 52.16 28.69 0.56
N PHE A 533 51.62 27.82 1.43
CA PHE A 533 52.29 27.37 2.66
C PHE A 533 51.77 25.99 3.11
N LEU A 534 52.68 25.01 3.08
CA LEU A 534 52.69 23.80 3.91
C LEU A 534 52.95 24.19 5.38
N LEU A 535 52.38 23.46 6.34
CA LEU A 535 53.17 22.77 7.38
C LEU A 535 52.33 21.83 8.25
N ALA A 536 52.89 20.63 8.44
CA ALA A 536 52.47 19.58 9.34
C ALA A 536 52.91 19.85 10.80
N ALA A 537 52.27 19.15 11.74
CA ALA A 537 52.91 18.20 12.69
C ALA A 537 52.31 18.22 14.11
N LEU A 538 51.99 17.00 14.59
CA LEU A 538 52.27 16.41 15.92
C LEU A 538 51.95 17.27 17.16
N GLY A 539 51.03 16.90 18.06
CA GLY A 539 50.99 15.64 18.80
C GLY A 539 51.64 15.81 20.17
N PHE A 540 50.87 15.78 21.26
CA PHE A 540 51.34 15.32 22.59
C PHE A 540 50.16 15.03 23.52
N ALA A 541 50.15 13.81 24.06
CA ALA A 541 49.31 13.35 25.15
C ALA A 541 49.88 13.79 26.51
N ILE A 542 49.02 13.88 27.55
CA ILE A 542 49.22 13.54 28.98
C ILE A 542 47.96 14.05 29.72
N ARG A 543 46.98 13.21 30.10
CA ARG A 543 46.88 12.31 31.27
C ARG A 543 46.49 13.00 32.60
N ARG A 544 45.25 12.67 33.03
CA ARG A 544 44.73 12.35 34.38
C ARG A 544 44.35 13.46 35.39
N ARG A 545 43.09 13.27 35.85
CA ARG A 545 42.56 13.31 37.23
C ARG A 545 42.68 14.63 38.00
N ARG A 546 41.54 15.29 38.21
CA ARG A 546 40.59 14.96 39.29
C ARG A 546 39.19 15.37 38.86
#